data_AF-A0AA85A1U4-F1
#
_entry.id   AF-A0AA85A1U4-F1
#
_cell.length_a   1.000
_cell.length_b   1.000
_cell.length_c   1.000
_cell.angle_alpha   90.00
_cell.angle_beta   90.00
_cell.angle_gamma   90.00
#
_symmetry.space_group_name_H-M   'P 1'
#
loop_
_entity.id
_entity.type
_entity.pdbx_description
1 polymer ?
#
loop_
_entity_poly.entity_id
_entity_poly.type
_entity_poly.pdbx_seq_one_letter_code
_entity_poly.pdbx_strand_id
1 'polypeptide(L)'
;MPRYPPDRWFDYTSLGVPVKGTRLLPIKLPIPSEKSSNIPFHLRFTLGDLINCVESYNQKLTCVIDLTYANYYSPKFLRDNNISYHKIYVEGHTIPNSKTVEQQVLIKFRIDCFRFINMVNKEREQSPDGIIAVHCTHGVNRTGYLICR
;
A
#
# COMPACT_ATOMS: atom_id res chain seq x y z
N MET A 1 5.48 -17.33 8.24
CA MET A 1 4.51 -16.25 8.56
C MET A 1 5.27 -14.92 8.65
N PRO A 2 4.70 -13.80 8.20
CA PRO A 2 5.37 -12.50 8.33
C PRO A 2 5.60 -12.11 9.79
N ARG A 3 6.69 -11.39 10.06
CA ARG A 3 7.02 -10.81 11.37
C ARG A 3 6.22 -9.52 11.59
N TYR A 4 5.79 -9.29 12.83
CA TYR A 4 5.06 -8.10 13.25
C TYR A 4 5.78 -7.37 14.40
N PRO A 5 6.05 -6.06 14.27
CA PRO A 5 6.06 -5.32 13.01
C PRO A 5 7.23 -5.77 12.11
N PRO A 6 7.19 -5.48 10.80
CA PRO A 6 8.34 -5.68 9.91
C PRO A 6 9.55 -4.86 10.37
N ASP A 7 10.75 -5.29 9.97
CA ASP A 7 11.98 -4.57 10.27
C ASP A 7 11.89 -3.09 9.81
N ARG A 8 12.39 -2.18 10.65
CA ARG A 8 12.37 -0.72 10.45
C ARG A 8 10.99 -0.09 10.32
N TRP A 9 9.88 -0.80 10.57
CA TRP A 9 8.53 -0.22 10.44
C TRP A 9 8.27 0.99 11.34
N PHE A 10 8.93 1.05 12.50
CA PHE A 10 8.87 2.19 13.41
C PHE A 10 9.55 3.45 12.87
N ASP A 11 10.51 3.29 11.95
CA ASP A 11 11.33 4.40 11.42
C ASP A 11 10.55 5.24 10.38
N TYR A 12 9.33 4.81 10.02
CA TYR A 12 8.50 5.45 9.00
C TYR A 12 7.19 5.96 9.58
N THR A 13 6.78 7.13 9.10
CA THR A 13 5.49 7.75 9.43
C THR A 13 4.34 6.91 8.86
N SER A 14 3.24 6.82 9.60
CA SER A 14 2.07 6.00 9.25
C SER A 14 1.41 6.42 7.94
N LEU A 15 1.15 7.73 7.82
CA LEU A 15 0.50 8.34 6.66
C LEU A 15 1.39 9.45 6.12
N GLY A 16 1.49 9.53 4.78
CA GLY A 16 1.91 10.75 4.12
C GLY A 16 0.73 11.72 3.94
N VAL A 17 0.90 12.67 3.03
CA VAL A 17 -0.21 13.45 2.46
C VAL A 17 -0.55 12.90 1.07
N PRO A 18 -1.78 13.07 0.57
CA PRO A 18 -2.07 12.76 -0.83
C PRO A 18 -1.07 13.46 -1.75
N VAL A 19 -0.53 12.73 -2.73
CA VAL A 19 0.46 13.29 -3.66
C VAL A 19 -0.19 14.40 -4.46
N LYS A 20 0.43 15.58 -4.46
CA LYS A 20 -0.12 16.81 -5.07
C LYS A 20 -0.61 16.56 -6.51
N GLY A 21 -1.82 17.01 -6.81
CA GLY A 21 -2.45 16.80 -8.12
C GLY A 21 -2.98 15.39 -8.35
N THR A 22 -2.97 14.53 -7.33
CA THR A 22 -3.50 13.17 -7.37
C THR A 22 -4.38 12.88 -6.16
N ARG A 23 -5.03 11.72 -6.17
CA ARG A 23 -5.80 11.16 -5.04
C ARG A 23 -5.08 9.96 -4.39
N LEU A 24 -3.79 9.81 -4.66
CA LEU A 24 -2.98 8.69 -4.18
C LEU A 24 -2.38 9.07 -2.82
N LEU A 25 -2.69 8.28 -1.80
CA LEU A 25 -2.22 8.46 -0.44
C LEU A 25 -1.16 7.40 -0.10
N PRO A 26 0.14 7.75 -0.08
CA PRO A 26 1.18 6.83 0.36
C PRO A 26 1.06 6.60 1.87
N ILE A 27 1.03 5.34 2.27
CA ILE A 27 1.00 4.93 3.68
C ILE A 27 2.03 3.82 3.93
N LYS A 28 2.49 3.66 5.17
CA LYS A 28 3.22 2.44 5.57
C LYS A 28 2.24 1.28 5.75
N LEU A 29 2.75 0.06 5.93
CA LEU A 29 1.93 -1.12 6.14
C LEU A 29 1.00 -0.98 7.37
N PRO A 30 -0.33 -1.06 7.22
CA PRO A 30 -1.24 -1.22 8.35
C PRO A 30 -1.07 -2.62 8.98
N ILE A 31 -1.00 -2.69 10.29
CA ILE A 31 -0.86 -3.94 11.04
C ILE A 31 -2.20 -4.26 11.74
N PRO A 32 -2.74 -5.49 11.63
CA PRO A 32 -3.96 -5.87 12.34
C PRO A 32 -3.86 -5.68 13.85
N SER A 33 -4.97 -5.35 14.50
CA SER A 33 -5.03 -5.14 15.95
C SER A 33 -4.56 -6.36 16.73
N GLU A 34 -4.93 -7.56 16.29
CA GLU A 34 -4.53 -8.84 16.88
C GLU A 34 -3.03 -9.16 16.71
N LYS A 35 -2.33 -8.42 15.83
CA LYS A 35 -0.88 -8.51 15.63
C LYS A 35 -0.12 -7.32 16.22
N SER A 36 -0.81 -6.41 16.92
CA SER A 36 -0.26 -5.15 17.44
C SER A 36 0.05 -5.17 18.94
N SER A 37 0.00 -6.34 19.60
CA SER A 37 0.23 -6.46 21.06
C SER A 37 1.58 -5.89 21.51
N ASN A 38 2.64 -6.11 20.70
CA ASN A 38 4.00 -5.62 20.98
C ASN A 38 4.26 -4.20 20.45
N ILE A 39 3.26 -3.52 19.88
CA ILE A 39 3.38 -2.18 19.33
C ILE A 39 2.79 -1.19 20.35
N PRO A 40 3.56 -0.18 20.81
CA PRO A 40 3.05 0.88 21.68
C PRO A 40 1.80 1.54 21.08
N PHE A 41 0.78 1.77 21.91
CA PHE A 41 -0.54 2.22 21.44
C PHE A 41 -0.47 3.44 20.50
N HIS A 42 0.33 4.46 20.88
CA HIS A 42 0.49 5.70 20.11
C HIS A 42 1.26 5.52 18.77
N LEU A 43 1.90 4.36 18.55
CA LEU A 43 2.59 4.03 17.30
C LEU A 43 1.80 3.03 16.45
N ARG A 44 0.66 2.54 16.93
CA ARG A 44 -0.17 1.60 16.17
C ARG A 44 -0.72 2.28 14.93
N PHE A 45 -0.85 1.48 13.88
CA PHE A 45 -1.47 1.91 12.64
C PHE A 45 -2.17 0.73 12.01
N THR A 46 -3.49 0.72 12.11
CA THR A 46 -4.40 -0.31 11.62
C THR A 46 -5.17 0.21 10.40
N LEU A 47 -5.93 -0.68 9.74
CA LEU A 47 -6.84 -0.25 8.67
C LEU A 47 -7.97 0.65 9.19
N GLY A 48 -8.38 0.49 10.45
CA GLY A 48 -9.35 1.38 11.10
C GLY A 48 -8.78 2.79 11.29
N ASP A 49 -7.51 2.89 11.73
CA ASP A 49 -6.83 4.19 11.87
C ASP A 49 -6.68 4.91 10.53
N LEU A 50 -6.42 4.16 9.46
CA LEU A 50 -6.39 4.69 8.09
C LEU A 50 -7.74 5.29 7.68
N ILE A 51 -8.84 4.54 7.87
CA ILE A 51 -10.20 5.01 7.52
C ILE A 51 -10.53 6.28 8.31
N ASN A 52 -10.39 6.23 9.64
CA ASN A 52 -10.67 7.36 10.54
C ASN A 52 -9.85 8.60 10.16
N CYS A 53 -8.57 8.41 9.81
CA CYS A 53 -7.71 9.50 9.39
C CYS A 53 -8.23 10.15 8.10
N VAL A 54 -8.53 9.36 7.06
CA VAL A 54 -9.04 9.89 5.78
C VAL A 54 -10.39 10.61 5.98
N GLU A 55 -11.28 10.03 6.77
CA GLU A 55 -12.59 10.63 7.09
C GLU A 55 -12.47 11.93 7.89
N SER A 56 -11.47 12.06 8.77
CA SER A 56 -11.23 13.30 9.53
C SER A 56 -10.86 14.50 8.63
N TYR A 57 -10.38 14.25 7.40
CA TYR A 57 -10.16 15.27 6.37
C TYR A 57 -11.37 15.46 5.45
N ASN A 58 -12.54 14.93 5.82
CA ASN A 58 -13.77 14.97 5.03
C ASN A 58 -13.60 14.33 3.63
N GLN A 59 -12.73 13.31 3.55
CA GLN A 59 -12.48 12.51 2.35
C GLN A 59 -12.95 11.07 2.58
N LYS A 60 -13.16 10.33 1.48
CA LYS A 60 -13.55 8.92 1.55
C LYS A 60 -12.42 8.04 1.03
N LEU A 61 -11.99 7.06 1.84
CA LEU A 61 -11.13 5.99 1.35
C LEU A 61 -11.98 5.05 0.49
N THR A 62 -11.58 4.83 -0.77
CA THR A 62 -12.32 3.94 -1.69
C THR A 62 -11.52 2.74 -2.13
N CYS A 63 -10.19 2.80 -2.03
CA CYS A 63 -9.33 1.71 -2.45
C CYS A 63 -8.03 1.64 -1.63
N VAL A 64 -7.55 0.42 -1.40
CA VAL A 64 -6.20 0.11 -0.93
C VAL A 64 -5.46 -0.72 -1.97
N ILE A 65 -4.30 -0.24 -2.42
CA ILE A 65 -3.36 -0.98 -3.26
C ILE A 65 -2.18 -1.44 -2.40
N ASP A 66 -2.09 -2.74 -2.19
CA ASP A 66 -1.03 -3.41 -1.41
C ASP A 66 0.07 -3.93 -2.35
N LEU A 67 1.27 -3.38 -2.19
CA LEU A 67 2.49 -3.68 -2.95
C LEU A 67 3.44 -4.63 -2.20
N THR A 68 3.05 -5.15 -1.04
CA THR A 68 3.89 -6.09 -0.29
C THR A 68 3.87 -7.47 -0.95
N TYR A 69 4.95 -8.23 -0.82
CA TYR A 69 4.99 -9.61 -1.33
C TYR A 69 4.25 -10.59 -0.40
N ALA A 70 4.37 -10.41 0.92
CA ALA A 70 3.68 -11.23 1.90
C ALA A 70 2.25 -10.71 2.18
N ASN A 71 1.39 -11.58 2.70
CA ASN A 71 0.05 -11.21 3.15
C ASN A 71 0.07 -10.90 4.65
N TYR A 72 -0.04 -9.62 5.01
CA TYR A 72 0.02 -9.13 6.39
C TYR A 72 -1.36 -8.96 7.04
N TYR A 73 -2.42 -8.85 6.24
CA TYR A 73 -3.79 -8.73 6.72
C TYR A 73 -4.77 -9.30 5.69
N SER A 74 -5.98 -9.62 6.15
CA SER A 74 -7.08 -10.07 5.29
C SER A 74 -7.80 -8.87 4.68
N PRO A 75 -8.16 -8.89 3.39
CA PRO A 75 -8.93 -7.82 2.76
C PRO A 75 -10.39 -7.79 3.22
N LYS A 76 -10.84 -8.76 4.04
CA LYS A 76 -12.23 -8.84 4.52
C LYS A 76 -12.69 -7.53 5.17
N PHE A 77 -11.89 -6.97 6.08
CA PHE A 77 -12.23 -5.72 6.77
C PHE A 77 -12.47 -4.56 5.79
N LEU A 78 -11.67 -4.46 4.72
CA LEU A 78 -11.86 -3.43 3.70
C LEU A 78 -13.16 -3.65 2.92
N ARG A 79 -13.41 -4.90 2.49
CA ARG A 79 -14.62 -5.25 1.74
C ARG A 79 -15.89 -5.01 2.54
N ASP A 80 -15.88 -5.38 3.82
CA ASP A 80 -17.01 -5.15 4.74
C ASP A 80 -17.30 -3.64 4.92
N ASN A 81 -16.30 -2.77 4.70
CA ASN A 81 -16.43 -1.31 4.69
C ASN A 81 -16.59 -0.70 3.28
N ASN A 82 -16.91 -1.50 2.26
CA ASN A 82 -17.06 -1.06 0.86
C ASN A 82 -15.80 -0.39 0.27
N ILE A 83 -14.62 -0.84 0.68
CA ILE A 83 -13.33 -0.37 0.17
C ILE A 83 -12.73 -1.46 -0.71
N SER A 84 -12.40 -1.10 -1.95
CA SER A 84 -11.70 -1.96 -2.90
C SER A 84 -10.31 -2.33 -2.37
N TYR A 85 -9.87 -3.56 -2.64
CA TYR A 85 -8.54 -4.01 -2.30
C TYR A 85 -7.88 -4.69 -3.49
N HIS A 86 -6.69 -4.21 -3.86
CA HIS A 86 -5.89 -4.78 -4.92
C HIS A 86 -4.48 -5.11 -4.43
N LYS A 87 -4.04 -6.33 -4.72
CA LYS A 87 -2.71 -6.83 -4.36
C LYS A 87 -1.82 -6.93 -5.60
N ILE A 88 -0.71 -6.22 -5.60
CA ILE A 88 0.35 -6.35 -6.60
C ILE A 88 1.58 -6.90 -5.88
N TYR A 89 1.92 -8.16 -6.14
CA TYR A 89 3.07 -8.80 -5.53
C TYR A 89 4.38 -8.23 -6.13
N VAL A 90 4.95 -7.25 -5.44
CA VAL A 90 6.25 -6.63 -5.76
C VAL A 90 7.33 -7.23 -4.87
N GLU A 91 8.25 -7.98 -5.47
CA GLU A 91 9.39 -8.57 -4.77
C GLU A 91 10.34 -7.48 -4.22
N GLY A 92 11.03 -7.82 -3.12
CA GLY A 92 12.05 -6.96 -2.53
C GLY A 92 13.45 -7.45 -2.85
N HIS A 93 14.38 -6.53 -3.08
CA HIS A 93 15.83 -6.74 -3.10
C HIS A 93 16.36 -7.89 -4.00
N THR A 94 15.74 -8.16 -5.14
CA THR A 94 16.37 -9.00 -6.17
C THR A 94 17.35 -8.15 -6.99
N ILE A 95 18.64 -8.20 -6.62
CA ILE A 95 19.73 -7.74 -7.49
C ILE A 95 19.98 -8.89 -8.49
N PRO A 96 19.75 -8.70 -9.80
CA PRO A 96 19.97 -9.75 -10.78
C PRO A 96 21.45 -10.09 -10.88
N ASN A 97 21.81 -11.37 -10.74
CA ASN A 97 23.18 -11.85 -10.93
C ASN A 97 23.50 -12.21 -12.39
N SER A 98 22.56 -12.06 -13.33
CA SER A 98 22.76 -12.32 -14.76
C SER A 98 21.85 -11.47 -15.65
N LYS A 99 22.28 -11.24 -16.91
CA LYS A 99 21.53 -10.44 -17.91
C LYS A 99 20.13 -10.99 -18.20
N THR A 100 19.95 -12.31 -18.16
CA THR A 100 18.64 -12.96 -18.39
C THR A 100 17.69 -12.70 -17.23
N VAL A 101 18.18 -12.77 -15.99
CA VAL A 101 17.38 -12.44 -14.79
C VAL A 101 17.04 -10.95 -14.78
N GLU A 102 17.95 -10.10 -15.21
CA GLU A 102 17.71 -8.66 -15.35
C GLU A 102 16.55 -8.35 -16.29
N GLN A 103 16.50 -8.98 -17.47
CA GLN A 103 15.41 -8.79 -18.42
C GLN A 103 14.06 -9.26 -17.85
N GLN A 104 14.02 -10.39 -17.16
CA GLN A 104 12.80 -10.90 -16.53
C GLN A 104 12.29 -9.98 -15.43
N VAL A 105 13.20 -9.44 -14.61
CA VAL A 105 12.89 -8.46 -13.57
C VAL A 105 12.30 -7.19 -14.20
N LEU A 106 12.90 -6.68 -15.29
CA LEU A 106 12.37 -5.53 -16.02
C LEU A 106 10.98 -5.77 -16.63
N ILE A 107 10.74 -6.95 -17.20
CA ILE A 107 9.43 -7.32 -17.75
C ILE A 107 8.38 -7.40 -16.63
N LYS A 108 8.68 -8.09 -15.53
CA LYS A 108 7.80 -8.18 -14.37
C LYS A 108 7.48 -6.80 -13.82
N PHE A 109 8.50 -5.94 -13.73
CA PHE A 109 8.37 -4.57 -13.27
C PHE A 109 7.42 -3.74 -14.16
N ARG A 110 7.55 -3.84 -15.48
CA ARG A 110 6.63 -3.19 -16.44
C ARG A 110 5.19 -3.68 -16.28
N ILE A 111 5.00 -4.99 -16.07
CA ILE A 111 3.68 -5.57 -15.84
C ILE A 111 3.07 -5.01 -14.55
N ASP A 112 3.85 -4.88 -13.48
CA ASP A 112 3.37 -4.34 -12.20
C ASP A 112 2.99 -2.85 -12.32
N CYS A 113 3.75 -2.06 -13.08
CA CYS A 113 3.37 -0.68 -13.41
C CYS A 113 2.04 -0.62 -14.17
N PHE A 114 1.88 -1.45 -15.21
CA PHE A 114 0.65 -1.50 -16.00
C PHE A 114 -0.56 -1.90 -15.14
N ARG A 115 -0.39 -2.89 -14.27
CA ARG A 115 -1.43 -3.29 -13.30
C ARG A 115 -1.80 -2.15 -12.36
N PHE A 116 -0.80 -1.46 -11.81
CA PHE A 116 -1.02 -0.33 -10.92
C PHE A 116 -1.81 0.78 -11.60
N ILE A 117 -1.39 1.20 -12.80
CA ILE A 117 -2.07 2.25 -13.58
C ILE A 117 -3.51 1.85 -13.89
N ASN A 118 -3.76 0.62 -14.35
CA ASN A 118 -5.11 0.17 -14.66
C ASN A 118 -6.03 0.14 -13.43
N MET A 119 -5.50 -0.32 -12.28
CA MET A 119 -6.26 -0.31 -11.02
C MET A 119 -6.59 1.12 -10.61
N VAL A 120 -5.61 2.03 -10.64
CA VAL A 120 -5.84 3.44 -10.32
C VAL A 120 -6.89 4.05 -11.25
N ASN A 121 -6.78 3.86 -12.57
CA ASN A 121 -7.73 4.41 -13.54
C ASN A 121 -9.16 3.89 -13.31
N LYS A 122 -9.30 2.58 -13.10
CA LYS A 122 -10.60 1.96 -12.79
C LYS A 122 -11.23 2.57 -11.54
N GLU A 123 -10.47 2.70 -10.45
CA GLU A 123 -10.99 3.28 -9.21
C GLU A 123 -11.31 4.78 -9.37
N ARG A 124 -10.54 5.50 -10.20
CA ARG A 124 -10.82 6.91 -10.51
C ARG A 124 -12.12 7.09 -11.29
N GLU A 125 -12.45 6.17 -12.20
CA GLU A 125 -13.73 6.16 -12.94
C GLU A 125 -14.91 5.82 -12.03
N GLN A 126 -14.75 4.82 -11.14
CA GLN A 126 -15.81 4.36 -10.24
C GLN A 126 -16.05 5.29 -9.05
N SER A 127 -15.03 6.01 -8.60
CA SER A 127 -15.09 6.92 -7.46
C SER A 127 -14.24 8.17 -7.74
N PRO A 128 -14.77 9.16 -8.47
CA PRO A 128 -14.02 10.35 -8.91
C PRO A 128 -13.41 11.20 -7.79
N ASP A 129 -13.96 11.16 -6.58
CA ASP A 129 -13.47 11.92 -5.43
C ASP A 129 -12.81 11.04 -4.35
N GLY A 130 -12.75 9.73 -4.58
CA GLY A 130 -12.22 8.76 -3.63
C GLY A 130 -10.70 8.81 -3.50
N ILE A 131 -10.20 8.65 -2.27
CA ILE A 131 -8.79 8.45 -1.94
C ILE A 131 -8.40 6.99 -2.18
N ILE A 132 -7.25 6.80 -2.82
CA ILE A 132 -6.64 5.50 -3.05
C ILE A 132 -5.38 5.42 -2.18
N ALA A 133 -5.41 4.63 -1.12
CA ALA A 133 -4.23 4.37 -0.31
C ALA A 133 -3.30 3.39 -1.02
N VAL A 134 -2.01 3.69 -1.06
CA VAL A 134 -0.99 2.85 -1.70
C VAL A 134 0.10 2.56 -0.69
N HIS A 135 0.41 1.27 -0.47
CA HIS A 135 1.41 0.90 0.51
C HIS A 135 2.32 -0.22 0.03
N CYS A 136 3.57 -0.16 0.45
CA CYS A 136 4.45 -1.31 0.53
C CYS A 136 4.69 -1.60 2.02
N THR A 137 5.86 -2.13 2.39
CA THR A 137 6.18 -2.34 3.82
C THR A 137 6.31 -1.01 4.56
N HIS A 138 7.03 -0.06 3.97
CA HIS A 138 7.40 1.22 4.60
C HIS A 138 6.73 2.43 3.96
N GLY A 139 6.01 2.25 2.86
CA GLY A 139 5.30 3.34 2.17
C GLY A 139 6.19 4.29 1.34
N VAL A 140 7.50 4.02 1.22
CA VAL A 140 8.45 4.93 0.56
C VAL A 140 8.89 4.42 -0.82
N ASN A 141 9.79 3.43 -0.89
CA ASN A 141 10.49 3.11 -2.15
C ASN A 141 9.55 2.64 -3.28
N ARG A 142 8.89 1.50 -3.08
CA ARG A 142 8.01 0.89 -4.11
C ARG A 142 6.75 1.71 -4.34
N THR A 143 6.20 2.25 -3.26
CA THR A 143 5.05 3.17 -3.28
C THR A 143 5.36 4.40 -4.11
N GLY A 144 6.42 5.14 -3.76
CA GLY A 144 6.82 6.36 -4.46
C GLY A 144 7.19 6.10 -5.90
N TYR A 145 7.91 5.01 -6.19
CA TYR A 145 8.25 4.67 -7.57
C TYR A 145 7.00 4.45 -8.43
N LEU A 146 6.04 3.62 -7.98
CA LEU A 146 4.84 3.33 -8.77
C LEU A 146 3.87 4.52 -8.88
N ILE A 147 3.85 5.40 -7.89
CA ILE A 147 3.07 6.65 -7.97
C ILE A 147 3.68 7.60 -9.01
N CYS A 148 5.01 7.72 -9.06
CA CYS A 148 5.69 8.74 -9.86
C CYS A 148 5.98 8.32 -11.31
N ARG A 149 5.76 7.06 -11.70
CA ARG A 149 6.15 6.51 -13.01
C ARG A 149 4.96 6.16 -13.88
#